data_AF-A0A0M3JJD6-F1
#
_entry.id   AF-A0A0M3JJD6-F1
#
_cell.length_a   1.000
_cell.length_b   1.000
_cell.length_c   1.000
_cell.angle_alpha   90.00
_cell.angle_beta   90.00
_cell.angle_gamma   90.00
#
_symmetry.space_group_name_H-M   'P 1'
#
loop_
_entity.id
_entity.type
_entity.pdbx_description
1 polymer ?
#
loop_
_entity_poly.entity_id
_entity_poly.type
_entity_poly.pdbx_seq_one_letter_code
_entity_poly.pdbx_strand_id
1 'polypeptide(L)'
;LTAYLHIIVCTLDYASVSAQVQVGNVLPLGELPEGTTVCNLEEKTGDRGRLARTSGNYATVIAHNPETKKTRIRLPSGAKKVVQSSNRAMIGNIHNFKTELDALLLDSGLE
;
A
#
# COMPACT_ATOMS: atom_id res chain seq x y z
N LEU A 1 0.25 11.10 -17.88
CA LEU A 1 -0.45 11.32 -19.17
C LEU A 1 -0.07 10.30 -20.23
N THR A 2 0.98 9.53 -20.06
CA THR A 2 0.76 8.09 -20.23
C THR A 2 0.04 7.61 -18.94
N ALA A 3 -0.77 6.55 -18.84
CA ALA A 3 -1.27 6.01 -17.53
C ALA A 3 -0.12 5.43 -16.64
N TYR A 4 1.05 6.01 -16.89
CA TYR A 4 2.40 5.55 -16.97
C TYR A 4 3.25 6.80 -16.56
N LEU A 5 4.38 6.79 -15.87
CA LEU A 5 5.28 5.74 -15.45
C LEU A 5 4.54 4.68 -14.60
N HIS A 6 4.30 3.57 -15.26
CA HIS A 6 3.22 2.59 -15.21
C HIS A 6 3.28 1.67 -14.02
N ILE A 7 2.85 2.07 -12.82
CA ILE A 7 3.28 1.28 -11.65
C ILE A 7 4.85 1.25 -11.62
N ILE A 8 5.59 2.00 -12.48
CA ILE A 8 7.03 1.88 -12.85
C ILE A 8 7.88 2.47 -11.73
N VAL A 9 7.81 1.96 -10.52
CA VAL A 9 8.69 0.86 -10.14
C VAL A 9 7.80 -0.24 -9.52
N CYS A 10 7.38 -1.24 -10.29
CA CYS A 10 6.46 -2.27 -9.77
C CYS A 10 7.16 -3.19 -8.75
N THR A 11 8.48 -3.04 -8.60
CA THR A 11 9.34 -4.19 -8.39
C THR A 11 10.79 -3.90 -7.98
N LEU A 12 11.31 -2.66 -7.91
CA LEU A 12 12.77 -2.54 -7.80
C LEU A 12 13.36 -2.89 -6.44
N ASP A 13 12.55 -2.99 -5.39
CA ASP A 13 12.97 -3.79 -4.25
C ASP A 13 11.84 -4.75 -3.89
N TYR A 14 11.95 -5.97 -4.43
CA TYR A 14 11.36 -7.14 -3.82
C TYR A 14 11.58 -7.03 -2.32
N ALA A 15 10.47 -6.92 -1.58
CA ALA A 15 10.44 -6.98 -0.14
C ALA A 15 11.37 -8.12 0.30
N SER A 16 12.53 -7.74 0.81
CA SER A 16 13.36 -8.63 1.58
C SER A 16 12.47 -9.13 2.73
N VAL A 17 12.62 -10.39 3.13
CA VAL A 17 11.89 -11.01 4.26
C VAL A 17 12.08 -10.24 5.58
N SER A 18 12.86 -9.15 5.56
CA SER A 18 13.18 -8.21 6.62
C SER A 18 12.94 -6.74 6.22
N ALA A 19 12.07 -6.45 5.25
CA ALA A 19 11.84 -5.07 4.80
C ALA A 19 11.24 -4.24 5.94
N GLN A 20 11.90 -3.12 6.29
CA GLN A 20 11.41 -2.21 7.31
C GLN A 20 10.05 -1.63 6.89
N VAL A 21 9.23 -1.27 7.89
CA VAL A 21 7.94 -0.60 7.71
C VAL A 21 8.19 0.83 7.20
N GLN A 22 8.41 0.95 5.90
CA GLN A 22 8.64 2.20 5.19
C GLN A 22 7.59 2.37 4.08
N VAL A 23 7.26 3.64 3.79
CA VAL A 23 6.32 4.01 2.74
C VAL A 23 6.86 3.54 1.39
N GLY A 24 6.07 2.78 0.63
CA GLY A 24 6.45 2.18 -0.66
C GLY A 24 6.71 0.68 -0.60
N ASN A 25 6.97 0.12 0.58
CA ASN A 25 7.23 -1.30 0.74
C ASN A 25 5.93 -2.13 0.74
N VAL A 26 6.03 -3.36 0.24
CA VAL A 26 4.93 -4.32 0.22
C VAL A 26 5.15 -5.35 1.32
N LEU A 27 4.30 -5.33 2.34
CA LEU A 27 4.36 -6.25 3.48
C LEU A 27 3.02 -6.96 3.67
N PRO A 28 3.00 -8.13 4.33
CA PRO A 28 1.75 -8.75 4.76
C PRO A 28 1.07 -7.86 5.81
N LEU A 29 -0.25 -7.79 5.76
CA LEU A 29 -1.04 -6.96 6.68
C LEU A 29 -0.77 -7.27 8.15
N GLY A 30 -0.50 -8.53 8.50
CA GLY A 30 -0.21 -8.93 9.87
C GLY A 30 1.08 -8.35 10.46
N GLU A 31 2.01 -7.87 9.63
CA GLU A 31 3.26 -7.24 10.08
C GLU A 31 3.16 -5.71 10.19
N LEU A 32 2.09 -5.13 9.67
CA LEU A 32 1.89 -3.69 9.70
C LEU A 32 1.34 -3.25 11.06
N PRO A 33 1.72 -2.06 11.56
CA PRO A 33 1.10 -1.49 12.73
C PRO A 33 -0.32 -0.99 12.43
N GLU A 34 -1.18 -1.00 13.45
CA GLU A 34 -2.53 -0.43 13.37
C GLU A 34 -2.47 1.08 13.11
N GLY A 35 -3.43 1.60 12.36
CA GLY A 35 -3.44 2.99 11.89
C GLY A 35 -2.61 3.25 10.64
N THR A 36 -1.85 2.26 10.15
CA THR A 36 -1.08 2.40 8.90
C THR A 36 -2.00 2.57 7.71
N THR A 37 -1.65 3.52 6.85
CA THR A 37 -2.34 3.74 5.58
C THR A 37 -1.69 2.88 4.50
N VAL A 38 -2.50 2.18 3.71
CA VAL A 38 -2.03 1.20 2.72
C VAL A 38 -2.78 1.32 1.40
N CYS A 39 -2.10 0.98 0.31
CA CYS A 39 -2.68 0.91 -1.04
C CYS A 39 -2.36 -0.43 -1.72
N ASN A 40 -2.97 -0.66 -2.88
CA ASN A 40 -2.80 -1.88 -3.67
C ASN A 40 -3.04 -3.18 -2.86
N LEU A 41 -4.08 -3.18 -2.05
CA LEU A 41 -4.38 -4.26 -1.13
C LEU A 41 -4.96 -5.48 -1.87
N GLU A 42 -4.45 -6.66 -1.52
CA GLU A 42 -5.03 -7.95 -1.91
C GLU A 42 -6.37 -8.20 -1.19
N GLU A 43 -7.44 -8.51 -1.94
CA GLU A 43 -8.71 -8.94 -1.34
C GLU A 43 -8.64 -10.41 -0.89
N LYS A 44 -8.02 -11.24 -1.72
CA LYS A 44 -7.65 -12.62 -1.43
C LYS A 44 -6.13 -12.76 -1.60
N THR A 45 -5.53 -13.62 -0.79
CA THR A 45 -4.09 -13.89 -0.88
C THR A 45 -3.73 -14.30 -2.30
N GLY A 46 -2.84 -13.55 -2.95
CA GLY A 46 -2.42 -13.79 -4.34
C GLY A 46 -3.26 -13.13 -5.43
N ASP A 47 -4.26 -12.30 -5.10
CA ASP A 47 -5.10 -11.58 -6.09
C ASP A 47 -4.41 -10.33 -6.71
N ARG A 48 -3.08 -10.22 -6.55
CA ARG A 48 -2.21 -9.15 -7.13
C ARG A 48 -2.65 -7.71 -6.86
N GLY A 49 -3.39 -7.47 -5.78
CA GLY A 49 -3.92 -6.16 -5.42
C GLY A 49 -5.18 -5.83 -6.23
N ARG A 50 -6.33 -5.79 -5.54
CA ARG A 50 -7.64 -5.48 -6.13
C ARG A 50 -8.25 -4.20 -5.55
N LEU A 51 -7.89 -3.86 -4.31
CA LEU A 51 -8.44 -2.75 -3.56
C LEU A 51 -7.46 -1.58 -3.55
N ALA A 52 -7.98 -0.35 -3.54
CA ALA A 52 -7.18 0.89 -3.43
C ALA A 52 -6.05 1.00 -4.49
N ARG A 53 -6.39 0.80 -5.77
CA ARG A 53 -5.45 0.88 -6.92
C ARG A 53 -5.38 2.26 -7.59
N THR A 54 -6.35 3.13 -7.31
CA THR A 54 -6.47 4.44 -7.96
C THR A 54 -5.75 5.50 -7.14
N SER A 55 -5.16 6.51 -7.80
CA SER A 55 -4.57 7.66 -7.12
C SER A 55 -5.59 8.34 -6.19
N GLY A 56 -5.20 8.52 -4.92
CA GLY A 56 -6.06 9.08 -3.87
C GLY A 56 -6.89 8.07 -3.07
N ASN A 57 -7.02 6.82 -3.55
CA ASN A 57 -7.70 5.78 -2.79
C ASN A 57 -6.71 5.05 -1.88
N TYR A 58 -7.03 5.00 -0.60
CA TYR A 58 -6.25 4.30 0.41
C TYR A 58 -7.15 3.52 1.35
N ALA A 59 -6.58 2.48 1.94
CA ALA A 59 -7.18 1.77 3.05
C ALA A 59 -6.39 2.03 4.33
N THR A 60 -7.06 1.97 5.47
CA THR A 60 -6.40 2.12 6.77
C THR A 60 -6.56 0.84 7.55
N VAL A 61 -5.47 0.34 8.11
CA VAL A 61 -5.48 -0.79 9.01
C VAL A 61 -6.11 -0.34 10.34
N ILE A 62 -7.21 -0.98 10.74
CA ILE A 62 -7.90 -0.64 11.99
C ILE A 62 -7.39 -1.49 13.13
N ALA A 63 -7.39 -2.81 12.95
CA ALA A 63 -7.03 -3.75 14.00
C ALA A 63 -6.61 -5.09 13.41
N HIS A 64 -5.68 -5.77 14.07
CA HIS A 64 -5.31 -7.15 13.75
C HIS A 64 -5.90 -8.11 14.76
N ASN A 65 -6.40 -9.25 14.27
CA ASN A 65 -6.83 -10.34 15.13
C ASN A 65 -5.91 -11.56 14.90
N PRO A 66 -4.90 -11.77 15.78
CA PRO A 66 -3.91 -12.84 15.61
C PRO A 66 -4.53 -14.25 15.74
N GLU A 67 -5.59 -14.42 16.55
CA GLU A 67 -6.25 -15.72 16.74
C GLU A 67 -6.93 -16.23 15.46
N THR A 68 -7.59 -15.31 14.74
CA THR A 68 -8.33 -15.65 13.52
C THR A 68 -7.54 -15.39 12.24
N LYS A 69 -6.29 -14.91 12.37
CA LYS A 69 -5.40 -14.50 11.26
C LYS A 69 -6.09 -13.56 10.27
N LYS A 70 -6.90 -12.64 10.82
CA LYS A 70 -7.67 -11.68 10.03
C LYS A 70 -7.34 -10.25 10.46
N THR A 71 -7.27 -9.37 9.48
CA THR A 71 -7.05 -7.95 9.68
C THR A 71 -8.29 -7.17 9.28
N ARG A 72 -8.70 -6.24 10.12
CA ARG A 72 -9.76 -5.28 9.85
C ARG A 72 -9.16 -4.04 9.21
N ILE A 73 -9.72 -3.67 8.07
CA ILE A 73 -9.33 -2.49 7.31
C ILE A 73 -10.54 -1.59 7.08
N ARG A 74 -10.27 -0.30 6.93
CA ARG A 74 -11.20 0.69 6.41
C ARG A 74 -10.91 0.89 4.94
N LEU A 75 -11.92 0.71 4.09
CA LEU A 75 -11.84 0.99 2.65
C LEU A 75 -11.96 2.50 2.40
N PRO A 76 -11.52 3.00 1.22
CA PRO A 76 -11.69 4.40 0.83
C PRO A 76 -13.16 4.83 0.77
N SER A 77 -14.09 3.90 0.57
CA SER A 77 -15.54 4.14 0.65
C SER A 77 -16.05 4.39 2.07
N GLY A 78 -15.19 4.29 3.09
CA GLY A 78 -15.57 4.35 4.50
C GLY A 78 -16.07 3.02 5.07
N ALA A 79 -16.33 2.02 4.24
CA ALA A 79 -16.76 0.70 4.66
C ALA A 79 -15.65 -0.05 5.41
N LYS A 80 -16.02 -0.79 6.45
CA LYS A 80 -15.10 -1.68 7.17
C LYS A 80 -15.11 -3.06 6.52
N LYS A 81 -13.95 -3.59 6.17
CA LYS A 81 -13.80 -4.93 5.59
C LYS A 81 -12.83 -5.75 6.42
N VAL A 82 -13.05 -7.06 6.46
CA VAL A 82 -12.15 -8.02 7.09
C VAL A 82 -11.44 -8.79 5.98
N VAL A 83 -10.12 -8.83 6.03
CA VAL A 83 -9.26 -9.53 5.07
C VAL A 83 -8.30 -10.46 5.82
N GLN A 84 -7.70 -11.41 5.12
CA GLN A 84 -6.70 -12.31 5.72
C GLN A 84 -5.43 -11.52 6.06
N SER A 85 -4.80 -11.80 7.20
CA SER A 85 -3.54 -11.16 7.59
C SER A 85 -2.35 -11.55 6.71
N SER A 86 -2.47 -12.65 5.96
CA SER A 86 -1.52 -13.07 4.92
C SER A 86 -1.61 -12.25 3.63
N ASN A 87 -2.65 -11.42 3.48
CA ASN A 87 -2.79 -10.57 2.30
C ASN A 87 -1.72 -9.48 2.33
N ARG A 88 -1.15 -9.21 1.17
CA ARG A 88 -0.15 -8.15 1.01
C ARG A 88 -0.80 -6.82 0.71
N ALA A 89 -0.18 -5.78 1.24
CA ALA A 89 -0.52 -4.40 0.96
C ALA A 89 0.74 -3.56 0.88
N MET A 90 0.70 -2.50 0.09
CA MET A 90 1.78 -1.52 0.03
C MET A 90 1.55 -0.46 1.10
N ILE A 91 2.58 -0.11 1.87
CA ILE A 91 2.50 0.95 2.86
C ILE A 91 2.46 2.30 2.16
N GLY A 92 1.54 3.16 2.57
CA GLY A 92 1.36 4.52 2.07
C GLY A 92 0.21 4.65 1.09
N ASN A 93 0.16 5.83 0.45
CA ASN A 93 -0.87 6.20 -0.50
C ASN A 93 -0.21 6.55 -1.83
N ILE A 94 -0.86 6.18 -2.94
CA ILE A 94 -0.41 6.51 -4.31
C ILE A 94 -0.13 8.03 -4.47
N HIS A 95 -0.85 8.87 -3.72
CA HIS A 95 -0.65 10.32 -3.74
C HIS A 95 0.65 10.77 -3.06
N ASN A 96 1.07 10.12 -1.96
CA ASN A 96 2.27 10.51 -1.23
C ASN A 96 3.54 10.31 -2.07
N PHE A 97 3.58 9.24 -2.87
CA PHE A 97 4.71 8.97 -3.77
C PHE A 97 4.84 10.01 -4.88
N LYS A 98 3.72 10.60 -5.32
CA LYS A 98 3.75 11.66 -6.32
C LYS A 98 4.35 12.94 -5.75
N THR A 99 3.92 13.36 -4.56
CA THR A 99 4.42 14.59 -3.94
C THR A 99 5.92 14.52 -3.66
N GLU A 100 6.42 13.37 -3.22
CA GLU A 100 7.85 13.17 -2.90
C GLU A 100 8.72 13.17 -4.17
N LEU A 101 8.24 12.57 -5.26
CA LEU A 101 8.92 12.63 -6.57
C LEU A 101 8.84 14.02 -7.21
N ASP A 102 7.70 14.70 -7.12
CA ASP A 102 7.55 16.06 -7.65
C ASP A 102 8.50 17.03 -6.94
N ALA A 103 8.68 16.89 -5.62
CA ALA A 103 9.64 17.68 -4.85
C ALA A 103 11.10 17.43 -5.26
N LEU A 104 11.49 16.17 -5.47
CA LEU A 104 12.83 15.80 -5.93
C LEU A 104 13.11 16.26 -7.37
N LEU A 105 12.10 16.24 -8.24
CA LEU A 105 12.24 16.72 -9.61
C LEU A 105 12.42 18.25 -9.65
N LEU A 106 11.71 18.98 -8.80
CA LEU A 106 11.87 20.43 -8.64
C LEU A 106 13.27 20.83 -8.15
N ASP A 107 13.88 20.04 -7.24
CA ASP A 107 15.27 20.29 -6.78
C ASP A 107 16.32 19.98 -7.85
N SER A 108 16.02 19.12 -8.83
CA SER A 108 16.95 18.74 -9.90
C SER A 108 17.03 19.72 -11.08
N GLY A 109 16.13 20.72 -11.13
CA GLY A 109 16.22 21.85 -12.08
C GLY A 109 16.04 21.50 -13.56
N LEU A 110 15.44 20.36 -13.89
CA LEU A 110 15.09 19.97 -15.26
C LEU A 110 13.64 20.40 -15.56
N GLU A 111 13.47 21.54 -16.25
CA GLU A 111 12.25 21.85 -17.02
C GLU A 111 12.22 21.09 -18.36
#